data_AF-X1ETX3-F1
#
_entry.id   AF-X1ETX3-F1
#
_cell.length_a   1.000
_cell.length_b   1.000
_cell.length_c   1.000
_cell.angle_alpha   90.00
_cell.angle_beta   90.00
_cell.angle_gamma   90.00
#
_symmetry.space_group_name_H-M   'P 1'
#
loop_
_entity.id
_entity.type
_entity.pdbx_description
1 polymer ?
#
loop_
_entity_poly.entity_id
_entity_poly.type
_entity_poly.pdbx_seq_one_letter_code
_entity_poly.pdbx_strand_id
1 'polypeptide(L)' 'AIADTGNNVYLVEKEATIGGHMALFDKTFPTLDCSICVLGPMMTEVKDHPNIELLTYSTVENVDGYIGNFDIT' A
#
# COMPACT_ATOMS: atom_id res chain seq x y z
N ALA A 1 -1.97 2.09 10.15
CA ALA A 1 -2.34 1.12 11.22
C ALA A 1 -1.16 0.32 11.77
N ILE A 2 -0.50 -0.55 10.98
CA ILE A 2 0.67 -1.33 11.45
C ILE A 2 1.91 -0.42 11.62
N ALA A 3 2.11 0.50 10.68
CA ALA A 3 3.21 1.44 10.72
C ALA A 3 3.08 2.46 11.87
N ASP A 4 1.84 2.86 12.18
CA ASP A 4 1.49 3.83 13.22
C ASP A 4 1.78 3.30 14.64
N THR A 5 1.80 1.96 14.82
CA THR A 5 2.19 1.33 16.09
C THR A 5 3.70 1.22 16.26
N GLY A 6 4.48 1.82 15.36
CA GLY A 6 5.94 1.90 15.44
C GLY A 6 6.68 0.76 14.76
N ASN A 7 5.99 -0.08 13.98
CA ASN A 7 6.63 -1.15 13.22
C ASN A 7 7.09 -0.66 11.85
N ASN A 8 8.27 -1.11 11.41
CA ASN A 8 8.72 -0.91 10.04
C ASN A 8 7.92 -1.83 9.11
N VAL A 9 7.35 -1.26 8.05
CA VAL A 9 6.48 -1.95 7.09
C VAL A 9 7.03 -1.76 5.68
N TYR A 10 7.15 -2.85 4.95
CA TYR A 10 7.41 -2.84 3.50
C TYR A 10 6.09 -3.02 2.76
N LEU A 11 5.76 -2.10 1.87
CA LEU A 11 4.57 -2.20 1.00
C LEU A 11 5.04 -2.40 -0.45
N VAL A 12 4.84 -3.61 -0.96
CA VAL A 12 5.23 -3.98 -2.33
C VAL A 12 4.03 -3.87 -3.26
N GLU A 13 4.17 -3.08 -4.32
CA GLU A 13 3.16 -2.88 -5.36
C GLU A 13 3.75 -3.23 -6.73
N LYS A 14 3.02 -4.07 -7.48
CA LYS A 14 3.44 -4.57 -8.78
C LYS A 14 3.39 -3.47 -9.85
N GLU A 15 2.38 -2.63 -9.79
CA GLU A 15 2.20 -1.56 -10.77
C GLU A 15 3.01 -0.31 -10.40
N ALA A 16 3.08 0.65 -11.32
CA ALA A 16 3.82 1.90 -11.10
C ALA A 16 3.26 2.77 -9.96
N THR A 17 2.01 2.54 -9.55
CA THR A 17 1.32 3.33 -8.53
C THR A 17 0.44 2.45 -7.66
N ILE A 18 0.39 2.76 -6.36
CA ILE A 18 -0.61 2.20 -5.44
C ILE A 18 -2.01 2.76 -5.75
N GLY A 19 -3.04 2.13 -5.17
CA GLY A 19 -4.44 2.56 -5.29
C GLY A 19 -5.36 1.53 -5.97
N GLY A 20 -4.79 0.62 -6.76
CA GLY A 20 -5.48 -0.52 -7.35
C GLY A 20 -6.71 -0.12 -8.18
N HIS A 21 -7.73 -0.98 -8.21
CA HIS A 21 -8.94 -0.73 -8.99
C HIS A 21 -9.74 0.49 -8.53
N MET A 22 -9.64 0.86 -7.25
CA MET A 22 -10.39 2.01 -6.72
C MET A 22 -9.96 3.31 -7.40
N ALA A 23 -8.68 3.44 -7.77
CA ALA A 23 -8.18 4.57 -8.53
C ALA A 23 -8.77 4.70 -9.94
N LEU A 24 -9.39 3.63 -10.46
CA LEU A 24 -10.04 3.61 -11.78
C LEU A 24 -11.53 3.96 -11.74
N PHE A 25 -12.13 3.97 -10.55
CA PHE A 25 -13.56 4.30 -10.41
C PHE A 25 -13.76 5.81 -10.40
N ASP A 26 -14.91 6.29 -10.86
CA ASP A 26 -15.28 7.72 -10.71
C ASP A 26 -15.83 7.97 -9.29
N LYS A 27 -16.74 7.10 -8.84
CA LYS A 27 -17.45 7.22 -7.56
C LYS A 27 -17.57 5.91 -6.80
N THR A 28 -17.74 5.99 -5.49
CA THR A 28 -17.91 4.83 -4.61
C THR A 28 -19.32 4.76 -4.04
N PHE A 29 -19.97 3.59 -4.14
CA PHE A 29 -21.24 3.33 -3.48
C PHE A 29 -21.00 3.09 -1.96
N PRO A 30 -21.92 3.48 -1.04
CA PRO A 30 -23.25 4.08 -1.26
C PRO A 30 -23.28 5.60 -1.33
N THR A 31 -22.22 6.27 -0.88
CA THR A 31 -22.21 7.73 -0.69
C THR A 31 -22.10 8.49 -2.01
N LEU A 32 -21.62 7.83 -3.07
CA LEU A 32 -21.34 8.41 -4.39
C LEU A 32 -20.28 9.51 -4.34
N ASP A 33 -19.37 9.41 -3.38
CA ASP A 33 -18.20 10.28 -3.28
C ASP A 33 -17.22 9.96 -4.40
N CYS A 34 -16.46 10.98 -4.83
CA CYS A 34 -15.40 10.80 -5.79
C CYS A 34 -14.32 9.86 -5.21
N SER A 35 -13.99 8.79 -5.94
CA SER A 35 -13.08 7.74 -5.48
C SER A 35 -11.71 8.29 -5.08
N ILE A 36 -11.15 9.17 -5.92
CA ILE A 36 -9.81 9.72 -5.73
C ILE A 36 -9.79 10.77 -4.61
N CYS A 37 -10.91 11.44 -4.34
CA CYS A 37 -11.01 12.35 -3.20
C CYS A 37 -10.86 11.62 -1.85
N VAL A 38 -11.30 10.36 -1.79
CA VAL A 38 -11.13 9.52 -0.58
C VAL A 38 -9.78 8.80 -0.60
N LEU A 39 -9.39 8.25 -1.75
CA LEU A 39 -8.18 7.43 -1.87
C LEU A 39 -6.88 8.25 -1.89
N GLY A 40 -6.87 9.42 -2.52
CA GLY A 40 -5.68 10.26 -2.71
C GLY A 40 -4.97 10.65 -1.41
N PRO A 41 -5.69 11.08 -0.36
CA PRO A 41 -5.10 11.32 0.96
C PRO A 41 -4.41 10.08 1.54
N MET A 42 -5.03 8.90 1.41
CA MET A 42 -4.47 7.63 1.92
C MET A 42 -3.19 7.24 1.17
N MET A 43 -3.18 7.41 -0.16
CA MET A 43 -1.98 7.15 -0.97
C MET A 43 -0.83 8.10 -0.59
N THR A 44 -1.14 9.36 -0.30
CA THR A 44 -0.14 10.35 0.15
C THR A 44 0.39 10.02 1.53
N GLU A 45 -0.50 9.67 2.46
CA GLU A 45 -0.12 9.26 3.82
C GLU A 45 0.81 8.04 3.79
N VAL A 46 0.51 7.02 2.99
CA VAL A 46 1.38 5.84 2.83
C VAL A 46 2.76 6.22 2.29
N LYS A 47 2.81 7.10 1.28
CA LYS A 47 4.06 7.55 0.68
C LYS A 47 4.93 8.34 1.66
N ASP A 48 4.31 9.17 2.50
CA ASP A 48 5.02 10.08 3.39
C ASP A 48 5.23 9.50 4.81
N HIS A 49 4.70 8.30 5.10
CA HIS A 49 4.80 7.69 6.42
C HIS A 49 6.24 7.21 6.73
N PRO A 50 6.86 7.63 7.84
CA PRO A 50 8.27 7.38 8.12
C PRO A 50 8.63 5.90 8.32
N ASN A 51 7.68 5.09 8.78
CA ASN A 51 7.87 3.65 8.98
C ASN A 51 7.39 2.79 7.81
N ILE A 52 7.02 3.38 6.67
CA ILE A 52 6.62 2.63 5.47
C ILE A 52 7.68 2.80 4.38
N GLU A 53 8.23 1.69 3.94
CA GLU A 53 9.03 1.62 2.72
C GLU A 53 8.14 1.15 1.57
N LEU A 54 7.83 2.08 0.66
CA LEU A 54 6.97 1.83 -0.49
C LEU A 54 7.81 1.41 -1.70
N LEU A 55 7.60 0.17 -2.16
CA LEU A 55 8.26 -0.42 -3.31
C LEU A 55 7.24 -0.60 -4.45
N THR A 56 7.11 0.43 -5.31
CA THR A 56 6.30 0.33 -6.53
C THR A 56 7.06 -0.37 -7.65
N TYR A 57 6.35 -0.86 -8.66
CA TYR A 57 6.92 -1.59 -9.79
C TYR A 57 7.76 -2.80 -9.37
N SER A 58 7.37 -3.44 -8.27
CA SER A 58 8.12 -4.50 -7.60
C SER A 58 7.19 -5.68 -7.31
N THR A 59 7.70 -6.91 -7.39
CA THR A 59 6.93 -8.12 -7.04
C THR A 59 7.83 -9.01 -6.22
N VAL A 60 7.26 -9.62 -5.17
CA VAL A 60 7.97 -10.63 -4.38
C VAL A 60 8.17 -11.88 -5.23
N GLU A 61 9.42 -12.28 -5.41
CA GLU A 61 9.82 -13.45 -6.19
C GLU A 61 9.88 -14.70 -5.31
N ASN A 62 10.33 -14.56 -4.07
CA ASN A 62 10.51 -15.69 -3.15
C ASN A 62 10.20 -15.30 -1.68
N VAL A 63 9.65 -16.26 -0.94
CA VAL A 63 9.46 -16.17 0.51
C VAL A 63 9.97 -17.46 1.15
N ASP A 64 11.05 -17.34 1.90
CA ASP A 64 11.67 -18.43 2.65
C ASP A 64 11.67 -18.13 4.16
N GLY A 65 11.89 -19.16 4.98
CA GLY A 65 11.99 -19.03 6.44
C GLY A 65 10.73 -19.44 7.21
N TYR A 66 10.48 -18.80 8.34
CA TYR A 66 9.39 -19.15 9.26
C TYR A 66 8.88 -17.93 10.04
N ILE A 67 7.82 -18.13 10.82
CA ILE A 67 7.16 -17.06 11.60
C ILE A 67 8.19 -16.28 12.42
N GLY A 68 8.29 -14.98 12.13
CA GLY A 68 9.20 -14.04 12.82
C GLY A 68 10.62 -13.98 12.25
N ASN A 69 10.96 -14.82 11.27
CA ASN A 69 12.25 -14.82 10.60
C ASN A 69 12.07 -15.26 9.14
N PHE A 70 11.57 -14.32 8.34
CA PHE A 70 11.37 -14.50 6.91
C PHE A 70 12.50 -13.82 6.14
N ASP A 71 12.97 -14.50 5.10
CA ASP A 71 13.83 -13.94 4.07
C ASP A 71 12.98 -13.80 2.81
N ILE A 72 12.89 -12.58 2.28
CA ILE A 72 11.98 -12.21 1.19
C ILE A 72 12.81 -11.53 0.11
N THR A 73 12.72 -12.05 -1.11
CA THR A 73 13.32 -11.48 -2.32
C THR A 73 12.25 -11.12 -3.32
#